data_AF-A0A9E1WSR0-F1
#
_entry.id   AF-A0A9E1WSR0-F1
#
_cell.length_a   1.000
_cell.length_b   1.000
_cell.length_c   1.000
_cell.angle_alpha   90.00
_cell.angle_beta   90.00
_cell.angle_gamma   90.00
#
_symmetry.space_group_name_H-M   'P 1'
#
loop_
_entity.id
_entity.type
_entity.pdbx_description
1 polymer ?
#
loop_
_entity_poly.entity_id
_entity_poly.type
_entity_poly.pdbx_seq_one_letter_code
_entity_poly.pdbx_strand_id
1 'polypeptide(L)'
;IDSAGAVSAEVARAMSEGAVACSGSLAAVSTTGIAGPTGGTIRKPLGTVFIGCTVHGVTTVREFRFTGTRNEVRQRATFSALQMLRFRVLDLDVPTMCWQYGEVFA
;
A
#
# COMPACT_ATOMS: atom_id res chain seq x y z
N ILE A 1 -6.85 -6.84 -13.63
CA ILE A 1 -7.55 -5.85 -12.76
C ILE A 1 -9.02 -6.23 -12.56
N ASP A 2 -9.65 -6.90 -13.52
CA ASP A 2 -11.12 -6.97 -13.64
C ASP A 2 -11.89 -7.71 -12.55
N SER A 3 -11.29 -8.64 -11.78
CA SER A 3 -12.03 -9.41 -10.76
C SER A 3 -12.00 -8.78 -9.35
N ALA A 4 -10.86 -8.23 -8.92
CA ALA A 4 -10.69 -7.69 -7.55
C ALA A 4 -10.89 -6.16 -7.46
N GLY A 5 -10.93 -5.48 -8.61
CA GLY A 5 -10.94 -4.02 -8.72
C GLY A 5 -9.56 -3.39 -8.48
N ALA A 6 -9.39 -2.14 -8.94
CA ALA A 6 -8.10 -1.44 -8.90
C ALA A 6 -7.48 -1.32 -7.50
N VAL A 7 -8.30 -1.22 -6.44
CA VAL A 7 -7.85 -1.08 -5.05
C VAL A 7 -7.81 -2.45 -4.40
N SER A 8 -6.74 -3.20 -4.58
CA SER A 8 -6.59 -4.58 -4.10
C SER A 8 -5.13 -4.96 -3.89
N ALA A 9 -4.90 -6.05 -3.15
CA ALA A 9 -3.56 -6.55 -2.89
C ALA A 9 -2.87 -7.08 -4.16
N GLU A 10 -3.64 -7.71 -5.04
CA GLU A 10 -3.18 -8.26 -6.32
C GLU A 10 -2.70 -7.14 -7.24
N VAL A 11 -3.43 -6.03 -7.30
CA VAL A 11 -3.04 -4.87 -8.11
C VAL A 11 -1.80 -4.21 -7.52
N ALA A 12 -1.72 -4.03 -6.21
CA ALA A 12 -0.53 -3.49 -5.56
C ALA A 12 0.72 -4.35 -5.84
N ARG A 13 0.61 -5.69 -5.73
CA ARG A 13 1.68 -6.64 -6.08
C ARG A 13 2.13 -6.47 -7.53
N ALA A 14 1.18 -6.57 -8.46
CA ALA A 14 1.48 -6.50 -9.89
C ALA A 14 2.12 -5.16 -10.28
N MET A 15 1.70 -4.05 -9.65
CA MET A 15 2.30 -2.73 -9.87
C MET A 15 3.76 -2.65 -9.38
N SER A 16 4.08 -3.18 -8.20
CA SER A 16 5.46 -3.10 -7.68
C SER A 16 6.40 -4.04 -8.44
N GLU A 17 5.94 -5.25 -8.77
CA GLU A 17 6.69 -6.20 -9.60
C GLU A 17 6.89 -5.68 -11.02
N GLY A 18 5.84 -5.12 -11.63
CA GLY A 18 5.92 -4.49 -12.94
C GLY A 18 6.86 -3.28 -12.94
N ALA A 19 6.86 -2.47 -11.89
CA ALA A 19 7.79 -1.34 -11.78
C ALA A 19 9.26 -1.80 -11.72
N VAL A 20 9.57 -2.88 -11.00
CA VAL A 20 10.90 -3.52 -11.02
C VAL A 20 11.24 -4.01 -12.43
N ALA A 21 10.33 -4.76 -13.05
CA ALA A 21 10.55 -5.35 -14.38
C ALA A 21 10.79 -4.28 -15.47
N CYS A 22 10.03 -3.18 -15.44
CA CYS A 22 10.13 -2.11 -16.44
C CYS A 22 11.34 -1.20 -16.23
N SER A 23 11.77 -0.98 -14.97
CA SER A 23 12.85 -0.04 -14.68
C SER A 23 14.22 -0.69 -14.52
N GLY A 24 14.29 -2.01 -14.31
CA GLY A 24 15.52 -2.70 -13.94
C GLY A 24 16.01 -2.38 -12.52
N SER A 25 15.21 -1.68 -11.72
CA SER A 25 15.55 -1.34 -10.33
C SER A 25 15.54 -2.57 -9.43
N LEU A 26 16.40 -2.58 -8.40
CA LEU A 26 16.40 -3.65 -7.40
C LEU A 26 15.17 -3.62 -6.47
N ALA A 27 14.51 -2.46 -6.40
CA ALA A 27 13.36 -2.25 -5.55
C ALA A 27 12.32 -1.33 -6.19
N ALA A 28 11.06 -1.54 -5.84
CA ALA A 28 9.97 -0.62 -6.16
C ALA A 28 8.89 -0.66 -5.08
N VAL A 29 8.15 0.44 -4.98
CA VAL A 29 6.93 0.54 -4.18
C VAL A 29 5.76 0.96 -5.06
N SER A 30 4.57 0.49 -4.71
CA SER A 30 3.31 0.83 -5.37
C SER A 30 2.27 1.22 -4.32
N THR A 31 1.30 2.04 -4.75
CA THR A 31 0.13 2.35 -3.92
C THR A 31 -1.12 2.30 -4.80
N THR A 32 -2.18 1.70 -4.27
CA THR A 32 -3.52 1.76 -4.88
C THR A 32 -4.57 1.88 -3.78
N GLY A 33 -5.40 2.91 -3.83
CA GLY A 33 -6.25 3.25 -2.70
C GLY A 33 -7.29 4.33 -2.96
N ILE A 34 -8.18 4.51 -1.99
CA ILE A 34 -9.31 5.45 -2.03
C ILE A 34 -9.02 6.58 -1.05
N ALA A 35 -8.38 7.65 -1.52
CA ALA A 35 -8.08 8.79 -0.64
C ALA A 35 -9.31 9.64 -0.28
N GLY A 36 -10.46 9.45 -0.94
CA GLY A 36 -11.66 10.26 -0.76
C GLY A 36 -11.63 11.60 -1.50
N PRO A 37 -12.65 12.47 -1.33
CA PRO A 37 -13.76 12.33 -0.37
C PRO A 37 -14.87 11.36 -0.80
N THR A 38 -14.82 10.82 -2.02
CA THR A 38 -15.81 9.88 -2.56
C THR A 38 -15.16 8.57 -3.03
N GLY A 39 -15.97 7.60 -3.47
CA GLY A 39 -15.50 6.33 -4.05
C GLY A 39 -15.30 5.19 -3.04
N GLY A 40 -15.53 5.44 -1.76
CA GLY A 40 -15.54 4.42 -0.72
C GLY A 40 -16.75 3.49 -0.84
N THR A 41 -16.60 2.25 -0.38
CA THR A 41 -17.67 1.26 -0.25
C THR A 41 -17.63 0.66 1.15
N ILE A 42 -18.64 -0.12 1.54
CA ILE A 42 -18.63 -0.82 2.84
C ILE A 42 -17.41 -1.75 2.96
N ARG A 43 -17.03 -2.44 1.88
CA ARG A 43 -15.86 -3.34 1.89
C ARG A 43 -14.52 -2.58 1.83
N LYS A 44 -14.49 -1.44 1.14
CA LYS A 44 -13.31 -0.59 0.95
C LYS A 44 -13.67 0.87 1.25
N PRO A 45 -13.85 1.28 2.52
CA PRO A 45 -14.10 2.66 2.89
C PRO A 45 -13.02 3.64 2.40
N LEU A 46 -13.32 4.93 2.52
CA LEU A 46 -12.33 5.98 2.35
C LEU A 46 -11.13 5.71 3.29
N GLY A 47 -9.93 6.01 2.80
CA GLY A 47 -8.69 5.72 3.52
C GLY A 47 -8.09 4.35 3.26
N THR A 48 -8.80 3.45 2.56
CA THR A 48 -8.28 2.13 2.21
C THR A 48 -7.18 2.26 1.16
N VAL A 49 -5.97 1.83 1.50
CA VAL A 49 -4.82 1.85 0.58
C VAL A 49 -4.07 0.52 0.70
N PHE A 50 -3.84 -0.13 -0.44
CA PHE A 50 -2.91 -1.24 -0.54
C PHE A 50 -1.55 -0.72 -1.00
N ILE A 51 -0.49 -1.17 -0.33
CA ILE A 51 0.89 -0.80 -0.62
C ILE A 51 1.65 -2.07 -0.97
N GLY A 52 2.24 -2.12 -2.16
CA GLY A 52 3.14 -3.18 -2.60
C GLY A 52 4.59 -2.71 -2.49
N CYS A 53 5.47 -3.60 -2.06
CA CYS A 53 6.91 -3.33 -1.99
C CYS A 53 7.66 -4.58 -2.47
N THR A 54 8.39 -4.43 -3.56
CA THR A 54 9.24 -5.48 -4.13
C THR A 54 10.69 -5.08 -3.91
N VAL A 55 11.49 -5.96 -3.33
CA VAL A 55 12.94 -5.77 -3.12
C VAL A 55 13.62 -7.11 -3.40
N HIS A 56 14.62 -7.13 -4.28
CA HIS A 56 15.35 -8.35 -4.67
C HIS A 56 14.42 -9.51 -5.09
N GLY A 57 13.36 -9.21 -5.84
CA GLY A 57 12.38 -10.20 -6.32
C GLY A 57 11.37 -10.68 -5.27
N VAL A 58 11.48 -10.25 -4.00
CA VAL A 58 10.52 -10.57 -2.94
C VAL A 58 9.51 -9.46 -2.80
N THR A 59 8.23 -9.78 -2.96
CA THR A 59 7.12 -8.81 -2.86
C THR A 59 6.31 -8.97 -1.59
N THR A 60 6.22 -7.88 -0.80
CA THR A 60 5.31 -7.74 0.34
C THR A 60 4.17 -6.81 -0.02
N VAL A 61 2.94 -7.17 0.35
CA VAL A 61 1.77 -6.30 0.19
C VAL A 61 1.04 -6.15 1.51
N ARG A 62 0.63 -4.92 1.82
CA ARG A 62 -0.08 -4.59 3.07
C ARG A 62 -1.26 -3.67 2.79
N GLU A 63 -2.34 -3.89 3.52
CA GLU A 63 -3.51 -3.02 3.54
C GLU A 63 -3.40 -2.01 4.68
N PHE A 64 -3.81 -0.78 4.43
CA PHE A 64 -3.88 0.29 5.41
C PHE A 64 -5.24 0.97 5.39
N ARG A 65 -5.67 1.45 6.55
CA ARG A 65 -6.89 2.25 6.74
C ARG A 65 -6.52 3.59 7.35
N PHE A 66 -6.25 4.58 6.50
CA PHE A 66 -5.87 5.93 6.94
C PHE A 66 -7.10 6.80 7.19
N THR A 67 -7.10 7.57 8.27
CA THR A 67 -8.13 8.60 8.50
C THR A 67 -7.68 9.97 7.99
N GLY A 68 -8.58 10.96 8.00
CA GLY A 68 -8.29 12.34 7.64
C GLY A 68 -8.70 12.71 6.21
N THR A 69 -8.26 13.90 5.79
CA THR A 69 -8.51 14.46 4.46
C THR A 69 -7.79 13.69 3.35
N ARG A 70 -8.22 13.90 2.10
CA ARG A 70 -7.57 13.32 0.91
C ARG A 70 -6.05 13.55 0.89
N ASN A 71 -5.58 14.71 1.34
CA ASN A 71 -4.15 15.02 1.36
C ASN A 71 -3.42 14.25 2.47
N GLU A 72 -4.01 14.17 3.67
CA GLU A 72 -3.45 13.40 4.78
C GLU A 72 -3.36 11.91 4.47
N VAL A 73 -4.40 11.32 3.85
CA VAL A 73 -4.37 9.91 3.41
C VAL A 73 -3.21 9.66 2.44
N ARG A 74 -3.02 10.55 1.45
CA ARG A 74 -1.90 10.43 0.50
C ARG A 74 -0.54 10.53 1.19
N GLN A 75 -0.37 11.49 2.10
CA GLN A 75 0.89 11.66 2.84
C GLN A 75 1.19 10.44 3.72
N ARG A 76 0.21 9.95 4.48
CA ARG A 76 0.37 8.77 5.35
C ARG A 76 0.67 7.50 4.54
N ALA A 77 0.03 7.34 3.37
CA ALA A 77 0.33 6.26 2.44
C ALA A 77 1.77 6.34 1.90
N THR A 78 2.22 7.53 1.49
CA THR A 78 3.61 7.74 1.05
C THR A 78 4.62 7.38 2.13
N PHE A 79 4.43 7.88 3.36
CA PHE A 79 5.34 7.56 4.47
C PHE A 79 5.35 6.07 4.82
N SER A 80 4.18 5.42 4.78
CA SER A 80 4.07 3.99 5.04
C SER A 80 4.78 3.17 3.95
N ALA A 81 4.66 3.56 2.67
CA ALA A 81 5.37 2.92 1.57
C ALA A 81 6.89 3.04 1.70
N LEU A 82 7.40 4.23 2.02
CA LEU A 82 8.83 4.45 2.24
C LEU A 82 9.35 3.66 3.44
N GLN A 83 8.55 3.53 4.49
CA GLN A 83 8.94 2.77 5.68
C GLN A 83 8.93 1.25 5.42
N MET A 84 7.96 0.73 4.65
CA MET A 84 8.00 -0.66 4.16
C MET A 84 9.26 -0.94 3.34
N LEU A 85 9.61 -0.04 2.43
CA LEU A 85 10.83 -0.14 1.63
C LEU A 85 12.08 -0.14 2.51
N ARG A 86 12.15 0.79 3.48
CA ARG A 86 13.27 0.87 4.43
C ARG A 86 13.45 -0.45 5.18
N PHE A 87 12.38 -1.03 5.71
CA PHE A 87 12.48 -2.32 6.42
C PHE A 87 12.94 -3.45 5.50
N ARG A 88 12.40 -3.53 4.27
CA ARG A 88 12.77 -4.57 3.32
C ARG A 88 14.21 -4.46 2.81
N VAL A 89 14.71 -3.25 2.57
CA VAL A 89 16.11 -3.01 2.15
C VAL A 89 17.10 -3.35 3.28
N LEU A 90 16.70 -3.13 4.54
CA LEU A 90 17.50 -3.49 5.71
C LEU A 90 17.37 -4.97 6.11
N ASP A 91 16.65 -5.76 5.31
CA ASP A 91 16.28 -7.15 5.58
C ASP A 91 15.68 -7.38 6.98
N LEU A 92 14.89 -6.40 7.42
CA LEU A 92 14.13 -6.50 8.65
C LEU A 92 12.75 -7.08 8.34
N ASP A 93 12.27 -7.93 9.24
CA ASP A 93 10.85 -8.28 9.27
C ASP A 93 10.03 -7.00 9.41
N VAL A 94 9.10 -6.78 8.48
CA VAL A 94 8.25 -5.59 8.52
C VAL A 94 7.27 -5.77 9.70
N PRO A 95 7.39 -5.00 10.80
CA PRO A 95 6.47 -5.13 11.93
C PRO A 95 5.07 -4.65 11.52
N THR A 96 4.05 -4.90 12.34
CA THR A 96 2.77 -4.20 12.17
C THR A 96 3.00 -2.70 12.23
N MET A 97 2.55 -1.99 11.20
CA MET A 97 2.71 -0.54 11.10
C MET A 97 1.46 0.18 11.61
N CYS A 98 1.64 1.43 12.04
CA CYS A 98 0.51 2.31 12.31
C CYS A 98 -0.41 2.36 11.08
N TRP A 99 -1.73 2.33 11.30
CA TRP A 99 -2.78 2.28 10.26
C TRP A 99 -2.91 0.96 9.49
N GLN A 100 -2.05 -0.03 9.75
CA GLN A 100 -2.09 -1.31 9.01
C GLN A 100 -3.17 -2.26 9.52
N TYR A 101 -3.74 -1.96 10.68
CA TYR A 101 -5.02 -2.44 11.14
C TYR A 101 -5.71 -1.22 11.72
N GLY A 102 -6.86 -0.84 11.15
CA GLY A 102 -7.70 0.16 11.77
C GLY A 102 -8.08 -0.40 13.14
N GLU A 103 -7.58 0.20 14.21
CA GLU A 103 -8.27 0.05 15.48
C GLU A 103 -9.68 0.55 15.22
N VAL A 104 -10.61 -0.40 15.11
CA VAL A 104 -12.01 -0.14 15.40
C VAL A 104 -11.98 0.23 16.88
N PHE A 105 -11.73 1.51 17.17
CA PHE A 105 -12.10 2.05 18.45
C PHE A 105 -13.61 1.89 18.52
N ALA A 106 -14.05 0.94 19.36
CA ALA A 106 -15.43 0.81 19.79
C ALA A 106 -15.92 2.12 20.42
#